data_AF-A0A3S1NNT4-F1
#
_entry.id   AF-A0A3S1NNT4-F1
#
_cell.length_a   1.000
_cell.length_b   1.000
_cell.length_c   1.000
_cell.angle_alpha   90.00
_cell.angle_beta   90.00
_cell.angle_gamma   90.00
#
_symmetry.space_group_name_H-M   'P 1'
#
loop_
_entity.id
_entity.type
_entity.pdbx_description
1 polymer ?
#
loop_
_entity_poly.entity_id
_entity_poly.type
_entity_poly.pdbx_seq_one_letter_code
_entity_poly.pdbx_strand_id
1 'polypeptide(L)'
;MGSFSIWHWLIILVLIALPLVFVLRAPPSGANRFGDTPPSMNFGEAVSSFFRNYVNFSGRASRSEFWYTYLFIFIVGVIVVIVDAVVGNEAVSSIWNLAILVPTLAMTTRRLHDINRSGWHQLLAWLFPVGTIALLIWYCRKSDETGSLNEIQRVFT
;
A
#
# COMPACT_ATOMS: atom_id res chain seq x y z
N MET A 1 18.85 -12.49 -36.69
CA MET A 1 17.87 -11.72 -35.88
C MET A 1 16.84 -12.71 -35.37
N GLY A 2 16.81 -13.01 -34.07
CA GLY A 2 15.89 -14.00 -33.52
C GLY A 2 14.45 -13.53 -33.70
N SER A 3 13.64 -14.30 -34.44
CA SER A 3 12.21 -14.00 -34.62
C SER A 3 11.49 -14.24 -33.30
N PHE A 4 10.76 -13.23 -32.80
CA PHE A 4 9.93 -13.38 -31.61
C PHE A 4 8.80 -14.37 -31.90
N SER A 5 8.94 -15.59 -31.39
CA SER A 5 7.91 -16.64 -31.47
C SER A 5 6.62 -16.19 -30.79
N ILE A 6 5.48 -16.72 -31.25
CA ILE A 6 4.13 -16.52 -30.68
C ILE A 6 4.11 -16.70 -29.15
N TRP A 7 4.94 -17.60 -28.61
CA TRP A 7 5.09 -17.82 -27.17
C TRP A 7 5.53 -16.57 -26.40
N HIS A 8 6.38 -15.71 -26.97
CA HIS A 8 6.78 -14.46 -26.33
C HIS A 8 5.59 -13.50 -26.22
N TRP A 9 4.76 -13.42 -27.27
CA TRP A 9 3.56 -12.58 -27.27
C TRP A 9 2.51 -13.10 -26.29
N LEU A 10 2.35 -14.42 -26.16
CA LEU A 10 1.47 -15.00 -25.14
C LEU A 10 1.94 -14.67 -23.72
N ILE A 11 3.24 -14.77 -23.45
CA ILE A 11 3.81 -14.40 -22.14
C ILE A 11 3.54 -12.92 -21.85
N ILE A 12 3.80 -12.03 -22.81
CA ILE A 12 3.55 -10.59 -22.66
C ILE A 12 2.06 -10.31 -22.43
N LEU A 13 1.17 -10.96 -23.19
CA LEU A 13 -0.28 -10.79 -23.03
C LEU A 13 -0.74 -11.26 -21.65
N VAL A 14 -0.28 -12.41 -21.18
CA VAL A 14 -0.59 -12.93 -19.84
C VAL A 14 -0.07 -11.98 -18.74
N LEU A 15 1.15 -11.47 -18.88
CA LEU A 15 1.74 -10.51 -17.93
C LEU A 15 0.98 -9.19 -17.84
N ILE A 16 0.28 -8.78 -18.90
CA ILE A 16 -0.52 -7.55 -18.93
C ILE A 16 -1.99 -7.80 -18.55
N ALA A 17 -2.59 -8.88 -19.06
CA ALA A 17 -4.01 -9.19 -18.85
C ALA A 17 -4.31 -9.59 -17.40
N LEU A 18 -3.44 -10.38 -16.76
CA LEU A 18 -3.62 -10.78 -15.37
C LEU A 18 -3.73 -9.58 -14.41
N PRO A 19 -2.77 -8.63 -14.35
CA PRO A 19 -2.90 -7.47 -13.48
C PRO A 19 -4.13 -6.64 -13.83
N LEU A 20 -4.46 -6.51 -15.11
CA LEU A 20 -5.65 -5.75 -15.54
C LEU A 20 -6.95 -6.35 -14.96
N VAL A 21 -7.10 -7.67 -14.98
CA VAL A 21 -8.27 -8.37 -14.41
C VAL A 21 -8.39 -8.09 -12.90
N PHE A 22 -7.30 -8.14 -12.16
CA PHE A 22 -7.31 -7.83 -10.72
C PHE A 22 -7.55 -6.35 -10.43
N VAL A 23 -7.03 -5.44 -11.26
CA VAL A 23 -7.25 -4.00 -11.14
C VAL A 23 -8.72 -3.64 -11.43
N LEU A 24 -9.33 -4.26 -12.44
CA LEU A 24 -10.71 -3.99 -12.83
C LEU A 24 -11.74 -4.66 -11.91
N ARG A 25 -11.34 -5.59 -11.04
CA ARG A 25 -12.24 -6.18 -10.04
C ARG A 25 -12.72 -5.10 -9.07
N ALA A 26 -14.03 -4.87 -8.99
CA ALA A 26 -14.62 -3.93 -8.04
C ALA A 26 -14.49 -4.43 -6.58
N PRO A 27 -14.36 -3.52 -5.59
CA PRO A 27 -14.45 -3.91 -4.19
C PRO A 27 -15.88 -4.41 -3.87
N PRO A 28 -16.06 -5.22 -2.81
CA PRO A 28 -17.39 -5.62 -2.36
C PRO A 28 -18.26 -4.40 -2.03
N SER A 29 -19.54 -4.45 -2.36
CA SER A 29 -20.51 -3.42 -1.99
C SER A 29 -20.90 -3.55 -0.53
N GLY A 30 -21.18 -2.41 0.12
CA GLY A 30 -21.66 -2.35 1.50
C GLY A 30 -20.73 -1.57 2.43
N ALA A 31 -21.00 -1.64 3.74
CA ALA A 31 -20.12 -1.05 4.75
C ALA A 31 -18.73 -1.70 4.70
N ASN A 32 -17.69 -0.92 5.01
CA ASN A 32 -16.33 -1.43 5.03
C ASN A 32 -16.17 -2.55 6.07
N ARG A 33 -15.69 -3.72 5.63
CA ARG A 33 -15.54 -4.92 6.48
C ARG A 33 -14.39 -4.87 7.49
N PHE A 34 -13.52 -3.87 7.40
CA PHE A 34 -12.28 -3.77 8.18
C PHE A 34 -12.36 -2.79 9.34
N GLY A 35 -13.55 -2.25 9.63
CA GLY A 35 -13.84 -1.36 10.76
C GLY A 35 -14.06 0.11 10.35
N ASP A 36 -14.08 0.98 11.35
CA ASP A 36 -14.42 2.40 11.21
C ASP A 36 -13.34 3.21 10.48
N THR A 37 -13.73 4.38 9.99
CA THR A 37 -12.81 5.29 9.30
C THR A 37 -11.70 5.76 10.26
N PRO A 38 -10.42 5.53 9.93
CA PRO A 38 -9.33 5.93 10.81
C PRO A 38 -9.22 7.46 10.85
N PRO A 39 -8.92 8.05 12.02
CA PRO A 39 -8.75 9.49 12.14
C PRO A 39 -7.54 9.98 11.34
N SER A 40 -7.56 11.25 10.93
CA SER A 40 -6.40 11.92 10.37
C SER A 40 -5.32 12.09 11.45
N MET A 41 -4.10 11.67 11.14
CA MET A 41 -2.92 11.80 12.01
C MET A 41 -1.97 12.89 11.54
N ASN A 42 -1.26 13.50 12.48
CA ASN A 42 -0.09 14.35 12.25
C ASN A 42 1.18 13.51 11.93
N PHE A 43 2.26 14.16 11.51
CA PHE A 43 3.51 13.46 11.16
C PHE A 43 4.06 12.57 12.30
N GLY A 44 4.18 13.10 13.51
CA GLY A 44 4.70 12.34 14.66
C GLY A 44 3.77 11.19 15.09
N GLU A 45 2.45 11.41 14.99
CA GLU A 45 1.44 10.37 15.27
C GLU A 45 1.53 9.25 14.24
N ALA A 46 1.72 9.57 12.95
CA ALA A 46 1.89 8.59 11.90
C ALA A 46 3.14 7.71 12.13
N VAL A 47 4.28 8.33 12.48
CA VAL A 47 5.52 7.59 12.79
C VAL A 47 5.31 6.69 14.02
N SER A 48 4.67 7.20 15.08
CA SER A 48 4.33 6.40 16.27
C SER A 48 3.40 5.24 15.92
N SER A 49 2.35 5.47 15.11
CA SER A 49 1.43 4.43 14.64
C SER A 49 2.16 3.36 13.83
N PHE A 50 3.11 3.77 12.96
CA PHE A 50 3.89 2.85 12.13
C PHE A 50 4.66 1.83 12.96
N PHE A 51 5.37 2.27 14.00
CA PHE A 51 6.11 1.37 14.88
C PHE A 51 5.20 0.61 15.86
N ARG A 52 4.07 1.18 16.30
CA ARG A 52 3.09 0.47 17.14
C ARG A 52 2.40 -0.66 16.39
N ASN A 53 2.11 -0.46 15.11
CA ASN A 53 1.43 -1.42 14.24
C ASN A 53 2.42 -2.20 13.36
N TYR A 54 3.60 -2.53 13.89
CA TYR A 54 4.71 -3.07 13.12
C TYR A 54 4.39 -4.40 12.40
N VAL A 55 3.67 -5.31 13.06
CA VAL A 55 3.20 -6.58 12.47
C VAL A 55 1.66 -6.65 12.38
N ASN A 56 0.98 -5.52 12.51
CA ASN A 56 -0.47 -5.49 12.52
C ASN A 56 -1.04 -5.29 11.10
N PHE A 57 -1.58 -6.38 10.54
CA PHE A 57 -2.23 -6.40 9.23
C PHE A 57 -3.74 -6.11 9.31
N SER A 58 -4.29 -5.97 10.51
CA SER A 58 -5.72 -5.77 10.74
C SER A 58 -6.07 -4.31 10.95
N GLY A 59 -7.28 -3.93 10.54
CA GLY A 59 -7.77 -2.55 10.62
C GLY A 59 -7.47 -1.73 9.37
N ARG A 60 -7.63 -0.41 9.50
CA ARG A 60 -7.55 0.59 8.43
C ARG A 60 -6.46 1.61 8.73
N ALA A 61 -5.77 2.06 7.69
CA ALA A 61 -4.79 3.15 7.79
C ALA A 61 -5.31 4.39 7.06
N SER A 62 -5.21 5.54 7.72
CA SER A 62 -5.64 6.80 7.12
C SER A 62 -4.68 7.24 6.01
N ARG A 63 -5.14 8.13 5.14
CA ARG A 63 -4.29 8.69 4.07
C ARG A 63 -3.08 9.42 4.64
N SER A 64 -3.26 10.17 5.74
CA SER A 64 -2.16 10.91 6.35
C SER A 64 -1.18 9.97 7.07
N GLU A 65 -1.65 8.90 7.72
CA GLU A 65 -0.77 7.85 8.27
C GLU A 65 0.13 7.26 7.17
N PHE A 66 -0.46 6.91 6.02
CA PHE A 66 0.28 6.35 4.88
C PHE A 66 1.32 7.32 4.33
N TRP A 67 0.92 8.53 3.92
CA TRP A 67 1.81 9.47 3.24
C TRP A 67 2.90 10.03 4.16
N TYR A 68 2.60 10.31 5.43
CA TYR A 68 3.63 10.74 6.38
C TYR A 68 4.63 9.62 6.70
N THR A 69 4.19 8.37 6.76
CA THR A 69 5.09 7.23 6.92
C THR A 69 6.01 7.08 5.72
N TYR A 70 5.50 7.20 4.49
CA TYR A 70 6.34 7.17 3.29
C TYR A 70 7.35 8.32 3.26
N LEU A 71 6.94 9.53 3.68
CA LEU A 71 7.86 10.66 3.82
C LEU A 71 8.96 10.36 4.85
N PHE A 72 8.61 9.80 6.01
CA PHE A 72 9.57 9.37 7.03
C PHE A 72 10.56 8.34 6.48
N ILE A 73 10.07 7.28 5.82
CA ILE A 73 10.91 6.24 5.21
C ILE A 73 11.85 6.84 4.17
N PHE A 74 11.38 7.78 3.35
CA PHE A 74 12.19 8.47 2.36
C PHE A 74 13.33 9.28 3.00
N ILE A 75 13.02 10.08 4.03
CA ILE A 75 14.02 10.88 4.74
C ILE A 75 15.08 9.99 5.39
N VAL A 76 14.66 8.95 6.11
CA VAL A 76 15.62 8.03 6.75
C VAL A 76 16.41 7.26 5.70
N GLY A 77 15.79 6.87 4.59
CA GLY A 77 16.46 6.22 3.46
C GLY A 77 17.61 7.07 2.88
N VAL A 78 17.38 8.37 2.69
CA VAL A 78 18.43 9.30 2.25
C VAL A 78 19.58 9.36 3.27
N ILE A 79 19.27 9.44 4.55
CA ILE A 79 20.29 9.47 5.62
C ILE A 79 21.12 8.17 5.61
N VAL A 80 20.46 7.02 5.50
CA VAL A 80 21.11 5.71 5.49
C VAL A 80 22.06 5.55 4.31
N VAL A 81 21.67 6.00 3.11
CA VAL A 81 22.54 6.00 1.93
C VAL A 81 23.78 6.88 2.12
N ILE A 82 23.63 8.06 2.74
CA ILE A 82 24.76 8.94 3.05
C ILE A 82 25.71 8.27 4.05
N VAL A 83 25.18 7.63 5.08
CA VAL A 83 25.98 6.89 6.08
C VAL A 83 26.78 5.78 5.41
N ASP A 84 26.16 4.96 4.57
CA ASP A 84 26.83 3.87 3.86
C ASP A 84 27.94 4.40 2.93
N ALA A 85 27.72 5.53 2.26
CA ALA A 85 28.72 6.17 1.42
C ALA A 85 29.95 6.67 2.20
N VAL A 86 29.74 7.15 3.45
CA VAL A 86 30.84 7.61 4.33
C VAL A 86 31.58 6.44 4.95
N VAL A 87 30.87 5.38 5.34
CA VAL A 87 31.45 4.18 5.96
C VAL A 87 32.13 3.27 4.93
N GLY A 88 31.70 3.32 3.66
CA GLY A 88 32.17 2.44 2.59
C GLY A 88 31.61 1.02 2.69
N ASN A 89 30.43 0.85 3.30
CA ASN A 89 29.78 -0.45 3.51
C ASN A 89 28.26 -0.28 3.33
N GLU A 90 27.59 -1.24 2.68
CA GLU A 90 26.14 -1.25 2.41
C GLU A 90 25.32 -2.00 3.49
N ALA A 91 25.95 -2.35 4.61
CA ALA A 91 25.30 -3.10 5.67
C ALA A 91 24.16 -2.31 6.34
N VAL A 92 24.27 -0.98 6.49
CA VAL A 92 23.24 -0.19 7.18
C VAL A 92 21.98 -0.09 6.32
N SER A 93 22.12 0.17 5.01
CA SER A 93 20.97 0.13 4.09
C SER A 93 20.34 -1.25 4.00
N SER A 94 21.14 -2.32 3.99
CA SER A 94 20.62 -3.69 3.97
C SER A 94 19.76 -3.99 5.21
N ILE A 95 20.26 -3.66 6.40
CA ILE A 95 19.53 -3.85 7.66
C ILE A 95 18.28 -2.98 7.70
N TRP A 96 18.39 -1.71 7.28
CA TRP A 96 17.26 -0.79 7.23
C TRP A 96 16.13 -1.31 6.34
N ASN A 97 16.45 -1.74 5.11
CA ASN A 97 15.48 -2.28 4.16
C ASN A 97 14.75 -3.51 4.74
N LEU A 98 15.47 -4.41 5.42
CA LEU A 98 14.86 -5.55 6.09
C LEU A 98 13.99 -5.13 7.27
N ALA A 99 14.42 -4.15 8.07
CA ALA A 99 13.69 -3.65 9.23
C ALA A 99 12.38 -2.95 8.84
N ILE A 100 12.30 -2.28 7.69
CA ILE A 100 11.07 -1.63 7.24
C ILE A 100 10.18 -2.51 6.37
N LEU A 101 10.67 -3.67 5.91
CA LEU A 101 9.94 -4.54 4.97
C LEU A 101 8.58 -4.98 5.53
N VAL A 102 8.58 -5.57 6.73
CA VAL A 102 7.37 -6.07 7.40
C VAL A 102 6.37 -4.94 7.72
N PRO A 103 6.75 -3.84 8.40
CA PRO A 103 5.80 -2.80 8.75
C PRO A 103 5.26 -2.05 7.53
N THR A 104 6.04 -1.93 6.45
CA THR A 104 5.56 -1.34 5.20
C THR A 104 4.47 -2.21 4.59
N LEU A 105 4.66 -3.53 4.50
CA LEU A 105 3.64 -4.46 4.02
C LEU A 105 2.37 -4.44 4.88
N ALA A 106 2.53 -4.39 6.21
CA ALA A 106 1.42 -4.28 7.15
C ALA A 106 0.61 -2.99 6.94
N MET A 107 1.30 -1.86 6.82
CA MET A 107 0.68 -0.55 6.61
C MET A 107 -0.01 -0.45 5.23
N THR A 108 0.64 -0.93 4.17
CA THR A 108 0.04 -0.99 2.82
C THR A 108 -1.22 -1.86 2.79
N THR A 109 -1.20 -3.00 3.49
CA THR A 109 -2.38 -3.87 3.65
C THR A 109 -3.53 -3.11 4.33
N ARG A 110 -3.28 -2.43 5.45
CA ARG A 110 -4.28 -1.60 6.15
C ARG A 110 -4.78 -0.43 5.29
N ARG A 111 -3.95 0.12 4.40
CA ARG A 111 -4.37 1.16 3.44
C ARG A 111 -5.32 0.60 2.38
N LEU A 112 -5.06 -0.61 1.87
CA LEU A 112 -5.97 -1.29 0.93
C LEU A 112 -7.31 -1.64 1.60
N HIS A 113 -7.29 -1.98 2.88
CA HIS A 113 -8.50 -2.20 3.67
C HIS A 113 -9.37 -0.94 3.77
N ASP A 114 -8.77 0.25 3.75
CA ASP A 114 -9.52 1.51 3.82
C ASP A 114 -10.42 1.76 2.60
N ILE A 115 -10.08 1.17 1.45
CA ILE A 115 -10.89 1.17 0.21
C ILE A 115 -11.66 -0.14 0.01
N ASN A 116 -11.87 -0.90 1.09
CA ASN A 116 -12.55 -2.20 1.13
C ASN A 116 -11.96 -3.27 0.19
N ARG A 117 -10.68 -3.14 -0.19
CA ARG A 117 -9.94 -4.15 -0.97
C ARG A 117 -9.15 -5.05 -0.05
N SER A 118 -8.81 -6.26 -0.50
CA SER A 118 -7.95 -7.16 0.27
C SER A 118 -6.48 -6.74 0.18
N GLY A 119 -5.71 -6.93 1.27
CA GLY A 119 -4.26 -6.68 1.31
C GLY A 119 -3.46 -7.40 0.22
N TRP A 120 -3.92 -8.56 -0.24
CA TRP A 120 -3.31 -9.33 -1.34
C TRP A 120 -3.11 -8.52 -2.62
N HIS A 121 -3.88 -7.45 -2.84
CA HIS A 121 -3.70 -6.58 -4.00
C HIS A 121 -2.34 -5.86 -4.00
N GLN A 122 -1.62 -5.78 -2.88
CA GLN A 122 -0.26 -5.22 -2.85
C GLN A 122 0.71 -5.98 -3.75
N LEU A 123 0.44 -7.27 -4.06
CA LEU A 123 1.26 -8.06 -4.99
C LEU A 123 1.24 -7.51 -6.42
N LEU A 124 0.25 -6.69 -6.77
CA LEU A 124 0.23 -5.98 -8.06
C LEU A 124 1.42 -5.02 -8.21
N ALA A 125 2.09 -4.62 -7.12
CA ALA A 125 3.29 -3.80 -7.18
C ALA A 125 4.43 -4.50 -7.93
N TRP A 126 4.47 -5.83 -7.94
CA TRP A 126 5.47 -6.61 -8.67
C TRP A 126 5.22 -6.63 -10.20
N LEU A 127 4.03 -6.26 -10.65
CA LEU A 127 3.62 -6.25 -12.06
C LEU A 127 3.75 -4.84 -12.64
N PHE A 128 4.99 -4.37 -12.78
CA PHE A 128 5.30 -3.07 -13.38
C PHE A 128 5.04 -3.06 -14.90
N PRO A 129 4.49 -1.98 -15.49
CA PRO A 129 4.06 -0.72 -14.86
C PRO A 129 2.58 -0.67 -14.47
N VAL A 130 1.74 -1.57 -15.00
CA VAL A 130 0.28 -1.46 -14.87
C VAL A 130 -0.17 -1.59 -13.40
N GLY A 131 0.37 -2.57 -12.68
CA GLY A 131 0.00 -2.83 -11.30
C GLY A 131 0.49 -1.75 -10.32
N THR A 132 1.67 -1.19 -10.54
CA THR A 132 2.20 -0.09 -9.71
C THR A 132 1.39 1.18 -9.86
N ILE A 133 1.03 1.56 -11.10
CA ILE A 133 0.18 2.73 -11.36
C ILE A 133 -1.20 2.56 -10.72
N ALA A 134 -1.81 1.38 -10.86
CA ALA A 134 -3.11 1.11 -10.24
C ALA A 134 -3.07 1.22 -8.70
N LEU A 135 -2.02 0.69 -8.07
CA LEU A 135 -1.83 0.80 -6.62
C LEU A 135 -1.62 2.24 -6.17
N LEU A 136 -0.82 3.04 -6.89
CA LEU A 136 -0.64 4.46 -6.59
C LEU A 136 -1.97 5.22 -6.63
N ILE A 137 -2.79 4.98 -7.65
CA ILE A 137 -4.14 5.55 -7.74
C ILE A 137 -4.98 5.14 -6.52
N TRP A 138 -4.92 3.86 -6.13
CA TRP A 138 -5.67 3.36 -4.97
C TRP A 138 -5.18 3.94 -3.64
N TYR A 139 -3.89 4.16 -3.46
CA TYR A 139 -3.36 4.82 -2.27
C TYR A 139 -3.86 6.27 -2.15
N CYS A 140 -4.09 6.94 -3.27
CA CYS A 140 -4.69 8.28 -3.33
C CYS A 140 -6.22 8.31 -3.15
N ARG A 141 -6.96 7.18 -3.22
CA ARG A 141 -8.44 7.18 -3.23
C ARG A 141 -9.11 7.52 -1.90
N LYS A 142 -10.37 8.02 -2.03
CA LYS A 142 -11.44 8.14 -1.00
C LYS A 142 -11.36 7.02 0.04
N SER A 143 -11.29 7.28 1.35
CA SER A 143 -11.70 6.26 2.32
C SER A 143 -13.16 5.88 2.07
N ASP A 144 -13.50 4.60 2.22
CA ASP A 144 -14.88 4.15 2.12
C ASP A 144 -15.66 4.55 3.39
N GLU A 145 -16.65 5.44 3.21
CA GLU A 145 -17.51 6.02 4.25
C GLU A 145 -18.94 5.43 4.21
N THR A 146 -19.23 4.46 3.34
CA THR A 146 -20.60 3.96 3.12
C THR A 146 -21.26 3.37 4.38
N GLY A 147 -20.47 2.88 5.35
CA GLY A 147 -20.97 2.41 6.64
C GLY A 147 -21.53 3.53 7.54
N SER A 148 -20.80 4.64 7.68
CA SER A 148 -21.18 5.73 8.60
C SER A 148 -22.42 6.47 8.14
N LEU A 149 -22.60 6.64 6.83
CA LEU A 149 -23.78 7.32 6.27
C LEU A 149 -25.08 6.55 6.54
N ASN A 150 -25.04 5.21 6.44
CA ASN A 150 -26.20 4.37 6.72
C ASN A 150 -26.56 4.37 8.22
N GLU A 151 -25.56 4.42 9.10
CA GLU A 151 -25.77 4.47 10.55
C GLU A 151 -26.34 5.83 10.99
N ILE A 152 -25.78 6.92 10.46
CA ILE A 152 -26.33 8.28 10.63
C ILE A 152 -27.79 8.31 10.16
N GLN A 153 -28.09 7.80 8.96
CA GLN A 153 -29.47 7.76 8.46
C GLN A 153 -30.40 6.94 9.37
N ARG A 154 -29.95 5.81 9.92
CA ARG A 154 -30.74 5.01 10.88
C ARG A 154 -31.01 5.72 12.21
N VAL A 155 -30.10 6.58 12.69
CA VAL A 155 -30.30 7.35 13.92
C VAL A 155 -31.32 8.48 13.72
N PHE A 156 -31.41 9.02 12.50
CA PHE A 156 -32.28 10.16 12.17
C PHE A 156 -33.63 9.79 11.51
N THR A 157 -33.97 8.50 11.44
CA THR A 157 -35.27 8.00 10.92
C THR A 157 -36.02 7.27 12.02
#